data_AF-A0A1I7NQX0-F1
#
_entry.id   AF-A0A1I7NQX0-F1
#
_cell.length_a   1.000
_cell.length_b   1.000
_cell.length_c   1.000
_cell.angle_alpha   90.00
_cell.angle_beta   90.00
_cell.angle_gamma   90.00
#
_symmetry.space_group_name_H-M   'P 1'
#
loop_
_entity.id
_entity.type
_entity.pdbx_description
1 polymer ?
#
loop_
_entity_poly.entity_id
_entity_poly.type
_entity_poly.pdbx_seq_one_letter_code
_entity_poly.pdbx_strand_id
1 'polypeptide(L)'
;MTETVVLPNHPLPRRNTPFIVPLLVVPFVLYNLVVFLFFGGNPINWGAGLFSVPMPSGMPWAITAGDLLLVLGIVMLFFEVLKSTNIARNSIVEHMLSMVVFVAFLIEFLLVGAASSSVFFLLMVMSLIDVVAGFTVSITSASRDVSMS
;
A
#
# COMPACT_ATOMS: atom_id res chain seq x y z
N MET A 1 -9.74 -60.43 -20.30
CA MET A 1 -10.25 -59.68 -19.13
C MET A 1 -9.61 -58.30 -19.20
N THR A 2 -10.36 -57.31 -19.66
CA THR A 2 -9.87 -55.95 -19.95
C THR A 2 -10.17 -55.10 -18.73
N GLU A 3 -9.16 -54.83 -17.90
CA GLU A 3 -9.32 -53.94 -16.77
C GLU A 3 -9.47 -52.50 -17.29
N THR A 4 -10.71 -52.02 -17.30
CA THR A 4 -11.00 -50.61 -17.56
C THR A 4 -10.59 -49.80 -16.34
N VAL A 5 -9.41 -49.20 -16.40
CA VAL A 5 -8.92 -48.23 -15.40
C VAL A 5 -9.84 -47.01 -15.42
N VAL A 6 -10.69 -46.91 -14.39
CA VAL A 6 -11.57 -45.75 -14.17
C VAL A 6 -10.72 -44.62 -13.59
N LEU A 7 -10.44 -43.60 -14.40
CA LEU A 7 -9.81 -42.36 -13.92
C LEU A 7 -10.83 -41.56 -13.09
N PRO A 8 -10.53 -41.20 -11.83
CA PRO A 8 -11.39 -40.32 -11.05
C PRO A 8 -11.40 -38.93 -11.69
N ASN A 9 -12.51 -38.55 -12.32
CA ASN A 9 -12.69 -37.20 -12.86
C ASN A 9 -13.22 -36.29 -11.73
N HIS A 10 -12.38 -35.98 -10.75
CA HIS A 10 -12.70 -34.96 -9.75
C HIS A 10 -12.21 -33.60 -10.28
N PRO A 11 -13.11 -32.68 -10.68
CA PRO A 11 -12.70 -31.31 -10.96
C PRO A 11 -12.10 -30.72 -9.69
N LEU A 12 -10.82 -30.36 -9.74
CA LEU A 12 -10.15 -29.70 -8.62
C LEU A 12 -10.91 -28.41 -8.30
N PRO A 13 -11.18 -28.12 -7.00
CA PRO A 13 -11.85 -26.88 -6.62
C PRO A 13 -10.99 -25.71 -7.11
N ARG A 14 -11.57 -24.89 -8.00
CA ARG A 14 -10.96 -23.67 -8.50
C ARG A 14 -10.85 -22.70 -7.32
N ARG A 15 -9.66 -22.61 -6.72
CA ARG A 15 -9.41 -21.71 -5.58
C ARG A 15 -9.51 -20.27 -6.07
N ASN A 16 -10.62 -19.60 -5.77
CA ASN A 16 -10.75 -18.15 -5.92
C ASN A 16 -9.83 -17.48 -4.90
N THR A 17 -8.61 -17.14 -5.29
CA THR A 17 -7.81 -16.18 -4.53
C THR A 17 -8.47 -14.80 -4.69
N PRO A 18 -8.84 -14.14 -3.59
CA PRO A 18 -9.36 -12.77 -3.68
C PRO A 18 -8.30 -11.88 -4.32
N PHE A 19 -8.73 -10.99 -5.21
CA PHE A 19 -7.87 -9.95 -5.77
C PHE A 19 -7.49 -8.98 -4.65
N ILE A 20 -6.20 -8.86 -4.36
CA ILE A 20 -5.70 -8.04 -3.27
C ILE A 20 -5.11 -6.76 -3.87
N VAL A 21 -5.79 -5.65 -3.63
CA VAL A 21 -5.36 -4.30 -4.04
C VAL A 21 -4.29 -3.81 -3.04
N PRO A 22 -3.27 -3.04 -3.48
CA PRO A 22 -2.33 -2.39 -2.57
C PRO A 22 -3.05 -1.45 -1.60
N LEU A 23 -2.81 -1.62 -0.30
CA LEU A 23 -3.47 -0.85 0.76
C LEU A 23 -3.16 0.66 0.67
N LEU A 24 -2.00 1.02 0.11
CA LEU A 24 -1.61 2.42 -0.10
C LEU A 24 -2.44 3.16 -1.17
N VAL A 25 -3.30 2.47 -1.93
CA VAL A 25 -4.33 3.13 -2.75
C VAL A 25 -5.30 3.95 -1.88
N VAL A 26 -5.58 3.49 -0.66
CA VAL A 26 -6.52 4.18 0.25
C VAL A 26 -6.02 5.58 0.62
N PRO A 27 -4.81 5.77 1.19
CA PRO A 27 -4.31 7.11 1.48
C PRO A 27 -4.07 7.95 0.21
N PHE A 28 -3.72 7.35 -0.92
CA PHE A 28 -3.60 8.04 -2.22
C PHE A 28 -4.92 8.70 -2.65
N VAL A 29 -5.99 7.91 -2.69
CA VAL A 29 -7.32 8.41 -3.07
C VAL A 29 -7.84 9.39 -2.04
N LEU A 30 -7.63 9.12 -0.75
CA LEU A 30 -8.08 10.00 0.33
C LEU A 30 -7.40 11.38 0.25
N TYR A 31 -6.09 11.42 -0.02
CA TYR A 31 -5.37 12.67 -0.24
C TYR A 31 -6.04 13.49 -1.36
N ASN A 32 -6.22 12.87 -2.52
CA ASN A 32 -6.80 13.49 -3.70
C ASN A 32 -8.20 14.04 -3.43
N LEU A 33 -9.07 13.22 -2.83
CA LEU A 33 -10.43 13.64 -2.49
C LEU A 33 -10.41 14.83 -1.54
N VAL A 34 -9.56 14.81 -0.50
CA VAL A 34 -9.50 15.89 0.48
C VAL A 34 -8.97 17.17 -0.15
N VAL A 35 -7.86 17.10 -0.88
CA VAL A 35 -7.22 18.29 -1.43
C VAL A 35 -8.10 18.98 -2.47
N PHE A 36 -8.79 18.22 -3.33
CA PHE A 36 -9.63 18.79 -4.38
C PHE A 36 -11.03 19.21 -3.88
N LEU A 37 -11.67 18.45 -2.98
CA LEU A 37 -13.03 18.75 -2.53
C LEU A 37 -13.07 19.75 -1.38
N PHE A 38 -12.12 19.69 -0.44
CA PHE A 38 -12.17 20.50 0.79
C PHE A 38 -11.12 21.60 0.84
N PHE A 39 -9.95 21.39 0.21
CA PHE A 39 -8.85 22.38 0.25
C PHE A 39 -8.72 23.22 -1.02
N GLY A 40 -9.62 23.06 -2.00
CA GLY A 40 -9.64 23.84 -3.24
C GLY A 40 -8.37 23.67 -4.09
N GLY A 41 -7.68 22.53 -3.97
CA GLY A 41 -6.42 22.26 -4.65
C GLY A 41 -5.19 22.92 -4.00
N ASN A 42 -5.31 23.54 -2.82
CA ASN A 42 -4.18 24.16 -2.15
C ASN A 42 -3.49 23.16 -1.18
N PRO A 43 -2.23 22.75 -1.46
CA PRO A 43 -1.50 21.79 -0.64
C PRO A 43 -1.15 22.30 0.77
N ILE A 44 -1.12 23.61 0.98
CA ILE A 44 -0.74 24.24 2.26
C ILE A 44 -1.74 23.89 3.36
N ASN A 45 -3.01 23.68 3.00
CA ASN A 45 -4.08 23.39 3.95
C ASN A 45 -3.91 22.06 4.68
N TRP A 46 -3.05 21.16 4.19
CA TRP A 46 -2.67 19.95 4.92
C TRP A 46 -1.92 20.24 6.23
N GLY A 47 -1.21 21.36 6.29
CA GLY A 47 -0.51 21.82 7.50
C GLY A 47 -1.39 22.60 8.46
N ALA A 48 -2.68 22.81 8.15
CA ALA A 48 -3.60 23.46 9.07
C ALA A 48 -3.79 22.58 10.31
N GLY A 49 -3.57 23.16 11.50
CA GLY A 49 -3.80 22.50 12.77
C GLY A 49 -5.29 22.16 12.94
N LEU A 50 -5.58 20.91 13.30
CA LEU A 50 -6.92 20.44 13.64
C LEU A 50 -7.21 20.62 15.13
N PHE A 51 -6.30 20.14 15.97
CA PHE A 51 -6.39 20.24 17.43
C PHE A 51 -5.01 20.19 18.06
N SER A 52 -4.90 20.71 19.28
CA SER A 52 -3.67 20.71 20.06
C SER A 52 -3.85 19.85 21.31
N VAL A 53 -2.88 18.97 21.58
CA VAL A 53 -2.88 18.16 22.80
C VAL A 53 -1.85 18.75 23.76
N PRO A 54 -2.23 19.12 25.00
CA PRO A 54 -1.28 19.60 26.00
C PRO A 54 -0.33 18.47 26.39
N MET A 55 0.98 18.72 26.32
CA MET A 55 2.01 17.74 26.67
C MET A 55 2.61 18.03 28.05
N PRO A 56 3.06 17.00 28.80
CA PRO A 56 3.79 17.18 30.05
C PRO A 56 5.09 17.99 29.92
N SER A 57 5.65 18.07 28.72
CA SER A 57 6.81 18.93 28.40
C SER A 57 6.50 20.43 28.42
N GLY A 58 5.23 20.82 28.56
CA GLY A 58 4.79 22.22 28.61
C GLY A 58 4.53 22.85 27.25
N MET A 59 4.91 22.20 26.14
CA MET A 59 4.62 22.66 24.78
C MET A 59 3.42 21.91 24.20
N PRO A 60 2.40 22.58 23.65
CA PRO A 60 1.28 21.89 23.02
C PRO A 60 1.73 21.18 21.74
N TRP A 61 1.33 19.93 21.57
CA TRP A 61 1.51 19.22 20.32
C TRP A 61 0.35 19.55 19.38
N ALA A 62 0.63 20.33 18.33
CA ALA A 62 -0.34 20.64 17.30
C ALA A 62 -0.40 19.48 16.30
N ILE A 63 -1.59 18.90 16.13
CA ILE A 63 -1.85 17.84 15.17
C ILE A 63 -2.55 18.45 13.96
N THR A 64 -2.01 18.21 12.78
CA THR A 64 -2.55 18.66 11.50
C THR A 64 -3.37 17.56 10.82
N ALA A 65 -4.15 17.94 9.79
CA ALA A 65 -4.81 16.96 8.94
C ALA A 65 -3.81 16.06 8.21
N GLY A 66 -2.66 16.62 7.84
CA GLY A 66 -1.55 15.90 7.22
C GLY A 66 -1.01 14.79 8.12
N ASP A 67 -0.81 15.08 9.41
CA ASP A 67 -0.28 14.10 10.36
C ASP A 67 -1.19 12.88 10.48
N LEU A 68 -2.51 13.08 10.55
CA LEU A 68 -3.47 11.98 10.63
C LEU A 68 -3.45 11.11 9.36
N LEU A 69 -3.33 11.74 8.19
CA LEU A 69 -3.23 11.01 6.93
C LEU A 69 -1.91 10.23 6.83
N LEU A 70 -0.80 10.78 7.33
CA LEU A 70 0.47 10.08 7.40
C LEU A 70 0.41 8.87 8.34
N VAL A 71 -0.20 9.03 9.52
CA VAL A 71 -0.44 7.92 10.44
C VAL A 71 -1.26 6.82 9.77
N LEU A 72 -2.32 7.19 9.05
CA LEU A 72 -3.10 6.23 8.25
C LEU A 72 -2.23 5.53 7.20
N GLY A 73 -1.41 6.27 6.46
CA GLY A 73 -0.48 5.72 5.47
C GLY A 73 0.51 4.71 6.08
N ILE A 74 1.08 5.02 7.24
CA ILE A 74 1.98 4.12 7.98
C ILE A 74 1.25 2.84 8.42
N VAL A 75 0.02 2.96 8.94
CA VAL A 75 -0.78 1.80 9.34
C VAL A 75 -1.10 0.92 8.13
N MET A 76 -1.46 1.51 6.98
CA MET A 76 -1.71 0.78 5.74
C MET A 76 -0.45 0.07 5.23
N LEU A 77 0.71 0.73 5.26
CA LEU A 77 2.00 0.14 4.92
C LEU A 77 2.31 -1.06 5.83
N PHE A 78 2.09 -0.93 7.14
CA PHE A 78 2.32 -2.02 8.09
C PHE A 78 1.50 -3.26 7.74
N PHE A 79 0.20 -3.09 7.44
CA PHE A 79 -0.64 -4.20 7.02
C PHE A 79 -0.21 -4.81 5.67
N GLU A 80 0.27 -3.99 4.74
CA GLU A 80 0.80 -4.44 3.46
C GLU A 80 2.03 -5.33 3.65
N VAL A 81 2.95 -4.94 4.53
CA VAL A 81 4.13 -5.74 4.91
C VAL A 81 3.73 -7.06 5.55
N LEU A 82 2.80 -7.04 6.52
CA LEU A 82 2.32 -8.28 7.15
C LEU A 82 1.69 -9.24 6.13
N LYS A 83 0.89 -8.70 5.22
CA LYS A 83 0.24 -9.48 4.16
C LYS A 83 1.27 -10.11 3.21
N SER A 84 2.30 -9.37 2.82
CA SER A 84 3.36 -9.86 1.93
C SER A 84 4.08 -11.09 2.50
N THR A 85 4.23 -11.20 3.83
CA THR A 85 4.90 -12.36 4.44
C THR A 85 4.16 -13.72 4.31
N ASN A 86 2.85 -13.72 3.99
CA ASN A 86 2.02 -14.93 4.01
C ASN A 86 1.66 -15.51 2.63
N ILE A 87 1.83 -14.77 1.52
CA ILE A 87 1.24 -15.15 0.22
C ILE A 87 2.33 -15.47 -0.82
N ALA A 88 2.80 -16.72 -0.85
CA ALA A 88 3.88 -17.14 -1.76
C ALA A 88 3.48 -17.23 -3.26
N ARG A 89 2.18 -17.35 -3.60
CA ARG A 89 1.74 -17.68 -4.99
C ARG A 89 1.05 -16.54 -5.75
N ASN A 90 0.72 -15.43 -5.10
CA ASN A 90 0.03 -14.28 -5.70
C ASN A 90 0.95 -13.06 -5.90
N SER A 91 2.26 -13.26 -5.66
CA SER A 91 3.28 -12.21 -5.50
C SER A 91 3.48 -11.30 -6.70
N ILE A 92 3.34 -11.78 -7.94
CA ILE A 92 3.65 -10.97 -9.14
C ILE A 92 2.58 -9.89 -9.38
N VAL A 93 1.29 -10.23 -9.28
CA VAL A 93 0.21 -9.26 -9.54
C VAL A 93 0.18 -8.18 -8.46
N GLU A 94 0.36 -8.58 -7.20
CA GLU A 94 0.47 -7.65 -6.06
C GLU A 94 1.63 -6.69 -6.27
N HIS A 95 2.77 -7.22 -6.69
CA HIS A 95 3.94 -6.41 -7.00
C HIS A 95 3.70 -5.42 -8.15
N MET A 96 3.09 -5.86 -9.27
CA MET A 96 2.77 -4.98 -10.39
C MET A 96 1.77 -3.88 -9.99
N LEU A 97 0.78 -4.20 -9.15
CA LEU A 97 -0.18 -3.22 -8.66
C LEU A 97 0.49 -2.18 -7.76
N SER A 98 1.35 -2.58 -6.83
CA SER A 98 2.10 -1.65 -5.99
C SER A 98 3.00 -0.73 -6.84
N MET A 99 3.62 -1.26 -7.90
CA MET A 99 4.41 -0.46 -8.84
C MET A 99 3.55 0.59 -9.55
N VAL A 100 2.35 0.21 -10.02
CA VAL A 100 1.40 1.16 -10.65
C VAL A 100 1.01 2.27 -9.67
N VAL A 101 0.74 1.92 -8.40
CA VAL A 101 0.38 2.91 -7.37
C VAL A 101 1.54 3.87 -7.10
N PHE A 102 2.77 3.37 -6.98
CA PHE A 102 3.96 4.21 -6.84
C PHE A 102 4.14 5.14 -8.04
N VAL A 103 3.97 4.64 -9.27
CA VAL A 103 4.05 5.47 -10.48
C VAL A 103 2.95 6.52 -10.52
N ALA A 104 1.73 6.20 -10.08
CA ALA A 104 0.65 7.18 -9.98
C ALA A 104 1.01 8.30 -8.99
N PHE A 105 1.52 7.96 -7.81
CA PHE A 105 2.06 8.95 -6.86
C PHE A 105 3.16 9.80 -7.51
N LEU A 106 4.13 9.18 -8.19
CA LEU A 106 5.24 9.90 -8.79
C LEU A 106 4.79 10.89 -9.87
N ILE A 107 3.92 10.43 -10.79
CA ILE A 107 3.39 11.27 -11.86
C ILE A 107 2.58 12.42 -11.28
N GLU A 108 1.71 12.15 -10.32
CA GLU A 108 0.88 13.18 -9.70
C GLU A 108 1.73 14.21 -8.95
N PHE A 109 2.73 13.77 -8.17
CA PHE A 109 3.63 14.67 -7.46
C PHE A 109 4.37 15.64 -8.41
N LEU A 110 4.78 15.14 -9.58
CA LEU A 110 5.53 15.93 -10.56
C LEU A 110 4.66 16.86 -11.41
N LEU A 111 3.41 16.48 -11.68
CA LEU A 111 2.54 17.17 -12.65
C LEU A 111 1.40 17.96 -12.00
N VAL A 112 1.03 17.68 -10.76
CA VAL A 112 -0.14 18.26 -10.10
C VAL A 112 0.30 19.16 -8.95
N GLY A 113 0.06 20.47 -9.09
CA GLY A 113 0.43 21.46 -8.06
C GLY A 113 -0.22 21.19 -6.69
N ALA A 114 -1.43 20.60 -6.67
CA ALA A 114 -2.11 20.19 -5.45
C ALA A 114 -1.39 19.08 -4.67
N ALA A 115 -0.51 18.31 -5.32
CA ALA A 115 0.30 17.27 -4.71
C ALA A 115 1.66 17.79 -4.20
N SER A 116 1.98 19.08 -4.39
CA SER A 116 3.23 19.71 -3.92
C SER A 116 3.22 19.95 -2.40
N SER A 117 3.18 18.86 -1.64
CA SER A 117 3.11 18.83 -0.18
C SER A 117 4.05 17.77 0.37
N SER A 118 4.68 18.05 1.52
CA SER A 118 5.46 17.05 2.25
C SER A 118 4.62 15.82 2.63
N VAL A 119 3.31 15.99 2.86
CA VAL A 119 2.41 14.88 3.16
C VAL A 119 2.31 13.92 1.97
N PHE A 120 2.09 14.45 0.78
CA PHE A 120 2.01 13.65 -0.44
C PHE A 120 3.35 12.97 -0.76
N PHE A 121 4.45 13.71 -0.62
CA PHE A 121 5.79 13.18 -0.81
C PHE A 121 6.08 12.00 0.12
N LEU A 122 5.72 12.10 1.40
CA LEU A 122 5.92 11.01 2.36
C LEU A 122 5.04 9.80 2.04
N LEU A 123 3.79 9.98 1.60
CA LEU A 123 2.95 8.88 1.11
C LEU A 123 3.56 8.21 -0.13
N MET A 124 4.12 9.00 -1.06
CA MET A 124 4.86 8.47 -2.20
C MET A 124 6.08 7.65 -1.74
N VAL A 125 6.86 8.12 -0.76
CA VAL A 125 7.97 7.36 -0.18
C VAL A 125 7.49 6.06 0.47
N MET A 126 6.35 6.07 1.17
CA MET A 126 5.74 4.84 1.69
C MET A 126 5.41 3.87 0.56
N SER A 127 4.85 4.36 -0.56
CA SER A 127 4.57 3.51 -1.73
C SER A 127 5.83 2.96 -2.41
N LEU A 128 6.93 3.71 -2.39
CA LEU A 128 8.24 3.22 -2.83
C LEU A 128 8.75 2.09 -1.92
N ILE A 129 8.62 2.28 -0.59
CA ILE A 129 9.00 1.24 0.39
C ILE A 129 8.18 -0.02 0.17
N ASP A 130 6.90 0.09 -0.13
CA ASP A 130 6.04 -1.05 -0.44
C ASP A 130 6.53 -1.85 -1.65
N VAL A 131 6.87 -1.16 -2.75
CA VAL A 131 7.43 -1.79 -3.96
C VAL A 131 8.72 -2.56 -3.64
N VAL A 132 9.63 -1.96 -2.87
CA VAL A 132 10.91 -2.58 -2.48
C VAL A 132 10.71 -3.76 -1.53
N ALA A 133 9.78 -3.64 -0.59
CA ALA A 133 9.43 -4.72 0.33
C ALA A 133 8.84 -5.92 -0.43
N GLY A 134 7.94 -5.65 -1.39
CA GLY A 134 7.35 -6.67 -2.26
C GLY A 134 8.39 -7.46 -3.05
N PHE A 135 9.41 -6.80 -3.63
CA PHE A 135 10.53 -7.49 -4.28
C PHE A 135 11.34 -8.36 -3.32
N THR A 136 11.63 -7.84 -2.13
CA THR A 136 12.48 -8.51 -1.13
C THR A 136 11.87 -9.84 -0.67
N VAL A 137 10.55 -9.86 -0.44
CA VAL A 137 9.83 -11.05 0.01
C VAL A 137 9.75 -12.10 -1.11
N SER A 138 9.52 -11.69 -2.35
CA SER A 138 9.49 -12.59 -3.51
C SER A 138 10.81 -13.37 -3.66
N ILE A 139 11.95 -12.68 -3.58
CA ILE A 139 13.29 -13.29 -3.69
C ILE A 139 13.54 -14.31 -2.57
N THR A 140 13.15 -14.00 -1.33
CA THR A 140 13.36 -14.88 -0.17
C THR A 140 12.52 -16.15 -0.23
N SER A 141 11.34 -16.10 -0.87
CA SER A 141 10.52 -17.31 -1.07
C SER A 141 11.15 -18.28 -2.07
N ALA A 142 11.72 -17.76 -3.17
CA ALA A 142 12.36 -18.58 -4.20
C ALA A 142 13.62 -19.31 -3.70
N SER A 143 14.36 -18.74 -2.73
CA SER A 143 15.57 -19.35 -2.17
C SER A 143 15.30 -20.50 -1.19
N ARG A 144 14.10 -20.58 -0.60
CA ARG A 144 13.71 -21.70 0.27
C ARG A 144 13.32 -22.96 -0.52
N ASP A 145 12.78 -22.78 -1.73
CA ASP A 145 12.37 -23.91 -2.58
C ASP A 145 13.57 -24.69 -3.14
N VAL A 146 14.74 -24.05 -3.32
CA VAL A 146 15.98 -24.72 -3.78
C VAL A 146 16.74 -25.49 -2.68
N SER A 147 16.40 -25.32 -1.40
CA SER A 147 17.02 -26.09 -0.31
C SER A 147 16.20 -27.32 0.11
N MET A 148 15.03 -27.54 -0.50
CA MET A 148 14.12 -28.65 -0.23
C MET A 148 14.11 -29.69 -1.38
N SER A 149 15.14 -29.69 -2.24
CA SER A 149 15.40 -30.70 -3.27
C SER A 149 16.67 -31.47 -2.99
#